data_AF-A0A938MDU6-F1
#
_entry.id   AF-A0A938MDU6-F1
#
_cell.length_a   1.000
_cell.length_b   1.000
_cell.length_c   1.000
_cell.angle_alpha   90.00
_cell.angle_beta   90.00
_cell.angle_gamma   90.00
#
_symmetry.space_group_name_H-M   'P 1'
#
loop_
_entity.id
_entity.type
_entity.pdbx_description
1 polymer ?
#
loop_
_entity_poly.entity_id
_entity_poly.type
_entity_poly.pdbx_seq_one_letter_code
_entity_poly.pdbx_strand_id
1 'polypeptide(L)'
;GNSYLEFAPKGNIGGSACTICLWFRPRDWGAKKYDNILGLSADNVNAFHLERSHPGGQLRLVLGGPDTADGAKTRSLFSREVLQNDRWVHIAACWDAAAPRVELFVDGKSVAKNTQPGPTPLNVPVFLVGAGFGRLGRAIKGDIDELRVYDRALAEEEIAKLMTIGAETAGRVELRNDALSAIVDCETGTLTVGEIGDYSGRFVLGPMRAAVNVGGKSLTWPRFSPSAPTTPLATRLGPASALAFKAEGAEHPLTLTYHVQAQKTLPLMLVWAEVQNTGKENLKVNSISLMEPAQATPLVLGVSPQRLRIFLDSGGLGGSGVRAFSQPSAQHLARGAMVLHDLEEDNAASFSFVTFRTAGVSTRIATDATGAPTSAQATCDYPSGCQLDPGERLTSEVLAIGFHPGGHAALESWADTVMAVNDLKPPKFRPTGYNSWYAYRLEISEDLVLQNARIMKERWPTLGLEYFQIDHGWQYKDVVGHWTPNERFPHGLPWLSAELQKMGFKLGLWLAVTQVSEHAPLFAEHSEALMHNADGSPVVASERWFWKPHGKTFTLDPTHPLGAKFYEDTGKALWEFGCRYAKNDFQTNIMHGSAVLHDKRI
;
A
#
# COMPACT_ATOMS: atom_id res chain seq x y z
N GLY A 1 -1.99 26.81 2.21
CA GLY A 1 -2.99 27.75 1.66
C GLY A 1 -2.55 28.27 0.29
N ASN A 2 -3.00 27.59 -0.76
CA ASN A 2 -3.07 28.01 -2.17
C ASN A 2 -3.69 26.86 -3.00
N SER A 3 -4.58 26.09 -2.38
CA SER A 3 -5.09 24.83 -2.89
C SER A 3 -6.60 24.83 -2.70
N TYR A 4 -7.29 24.18 -3.62
CA TYR A 4 -8.74 24.01 -3.57
C TYR A 4 -9.05 22.59 -4.00
N LEU A 5 -10.22 22.11 -3.59
CA LEU A 5 -10.77 20.87 -4.12
C LEU A 5 -11.74 21.23 -5.24
N GLU A 6 -11.64 20.49 -6.33
CA GLU A 6 -12.52 20.60 -7.49
C GLU A 6 -13.32 19.31 -7.62
N PHE A 7 -14.64 19.43 -7.60
CA PHE A 7 -15.54 18.29 -7.74
C PHE A 7 -16.43 18.48 -8.96
N ALA A 8 -16.54 17.43 -9.78
CA ALA A 8 -17.62 17.33 -10.74
C ALA A 8 -18.96 17.18 -9.97
N PRO A 9 -19.91 18.11 -10.11
CA PRO A 9 -21.17 18.04 -9.38
C PRO A 9 -21.93 16.78 -9.82
N LYS A 10 -22.19 15.87 -8.87
CA LYS A 10 -23.08 14.72 -9.02
C LYS A 10 -24.31 14.92 -8.13
N GLY A 11 -25.49 14.57 -8.62
CA GLY A 11 -26.75 14.78 -7.89
C GLY A 11 -27.26 16.21 -7.96
N ASN A 12 -28.19 16.57 -7.07
CA ASN A 12 -29.00 17.79 -7.17
C ASN A 12 -28.37 19.04 -6.51
N ILE A 13 -27.05 19.23 -6.62
CA ILE A 13 -26.33 20.35 -5.97
C ILE A 13 -26.78 21.73 -6.53
N GLY A 14 -27.40 21.76 -7.71
CA GLY A 14 -28.01 22.96 -8.33
C GLY A 14 -29.54 22.93 -8.38
N GLY A 15 -30.16 22.04 -7.61
CA GLY A 15 -31.60 21.82 -7.63
C GLY A 15 -32.43 23.03 -7.22
N SER A 16 -33.75 22.85 -7.33
CA SER A 16 -34.73 23.81 -6.81
C SER A 16 -34.56 24.04 -5.31
N ALA A 17 -34.05 23.07 -4.53
CA ALA A 17 -33.71 23.28 -3.12
C ALA A 17 -32.37 22.64 -2.76
N CYS A 18 -31.63 23.25 -1.84
CA CYS A 18 -30.34 22.75 -1.36
C CYS A 18 -29.93 23.41 -0.04
N THR A 19 -29.05 22.74 0.70
CA THR A 19 -28.30 23.31 1.82
C THR A 19 -26.83 22.94 1.70
N ILE A 20 -25.95 23.92 1.77
CA ILE A 20 -24.51 23.71 1.92
C ILE A 20 -24.10 24.27 3.28
N CYS A 21 -23.50 23.44 4.13
CA CYS A 21 -22.97 23.89 5.42
C CYS A 21 -21.58 23.32 5.71
N LEU A 22 -20.83 24.03 6.55
CA LEU A 22 -19.45 23.67 6.92
C LEU A 22 -19.03 24.40 8.19
N TRP A 23 -18.02 23.85 8.86
CA TRP A 23 -17.20 24.60 9.80
C TRP A 23 -16.10 25.32 9.02
N PHE A 24 -15.86 26.59 9.36
CA PHE A 24 -14.83 27.41 8.73
C PHE A 24 -14.05 28.21 9.77
N ARG A 25 -12.72 28.21 9.69
CA ARG A 25 -11.83 29.05 10.49
C ARG A 25 -11.01 29.95 9.54
N PRO A 26 -11.41 31.22 9.34
CA PRO A 26 -10.61 32.16 8.56
C PRO A 26 -9.28 32.43 9.25
N ARG A 27 -8.13 32.42 8.55
CA ARG A 27 -6.81 32.64 9.17
C ARG A 27 -6.26 34.04 8.95
N ASP A 28 -6.45 34.60 7.76
CA ASP A 28 -5.81 35.84 7.35
C ASP A 28 -6.82 36.84 6.80
N TRP A 29 -6.49 38.12 6.90
CA TRP A 29 -7.19 39.19 6.20
C TRP A 29 -6.58 39.35 4.80
N GLY A 30 -7.29 38.88 3.78
CA GLY A 30 -6.90 39.10 2.39
C GLY A 30 -6.91 40.59 2.00
N ALA A 31 -6.14 40.95 0.98
CA ALA A 31 -6.17 42.29 0.36
C ALA A 31 -7.17 42.39 -0.82
N LYS A 32 -7.91 41.31 -1.09
CA LYS A 32 -8.80 41.18 -2.25
C LYS A 32 -10.16 41.76 -1.93
N LYS A 33 -11.00 42.10 -2.92
CA LYS A 33 -12.36 42.61 -2.68
C LYS A 33 -13.29 41.57 -2.03
N TYR A 34 -13.07 40.29 -2.33
CA TYR A 34 -13.83 39.16 -1.83
C TYR A 34 -12.96 37.90 -1.84
N ASP A 35 -13.04 37.11 -0.78
CA ASP A 35 -12.35 35.83 -0.65
C ASP A 35 -13.36 34.67 -0.65
N ASN A 36 -13.19 33.72 -1.56
CA ASN A 36 -14.10 32.59 -1.76
C ASN A 36 -13.79 31.48 -0.75
N ILE A 37 -14.83 31.08 -0.01
CA ILE A 37 -14.82 29.89 0.84
C ILE A 37 -15.16 28.68 -0.02
N LEU A 38 -16.23 28.76 -0.81
CA LEU A 38 -16.63 27.75 -1.79
C LEU A 38 -17.47 28.38 -2.91
N GLY A 39 -17.65 27.66 -4.02
CA GLY A 39 -18.54 28.11 -5.09
C GLY A 39 -18.89 27.03 -6.10
N LEU A 40 -20.01 27.25 -6.80
CA LEU A 40 -20.37 26.54 -8.01
C LEU A 40 -19.98 27.44 -9.19
N SER A 41 -18.85 27.16 -9.85
CA SER A 41 -18.30 28.02 -10.90
C SER A 41 -17.34 27.30 -11.84
N ALA A 42 -17.36 27.63 -13.13
CA ALA A 42 -16.32 27.27 -14.10
C ALA A 42 -15.95 28.47 -14.97
N ASP A 43 -14.66 28.75 -15.12
CA ASP A 43 -14.09 29.67 -16.11
C ASP A 43 -14.83 31.02 -16.27
N ASN A 44 -15.22 31.61 -15.13
CA ASN A 44 -15.97 32.86 -14.94
C ASN A 44 -17.50 32.80 -15.04
N VAL A 45 -18.07 31.61 -15.24
CA VAL A 45 -19.50 31.34 -15.06
C VAL A 45 -19.78 31.14 -13.57
N ASN A 46 -20.81 31.81 -13.06
CA ASN A 46 -21.16 31.85 -11.64
C ASN A 46 -22.56 31.33 -11.42
N ALA A 47 -22.68 30.40 -10.48
CA ALA A 47 -23.93 29.77 -10.12
C ALA A 47 -24.25 30.04 -8.63
N PHE A 48 -23.25 29.85 -7.77
CA PHE A 48 -23.33 30.04 -6.33
C PHE A 48 -21.95 30.43 -5.79
N HIS A 49 -21.87 31.37 -4.83
CA HIS A 49 -20.64 31.61 -4.07
C HIS A 49 -20.92 31.88 -2.61
N LEU A 50 -20.08 31.30 -1.76
CA LEU A 50 -19.98 31.67 -0.36
C LEU A 50 -18.63 32.33 -0.15
N GLU A 51 -18.65 33.62 0.18
CA GLU A 51 -17.47 34.49 0.14
C GLU A 51 -17.41 35.36 1.39
N ARG A 52 -16.23 35.82 1.78
CA ARG A 52 -16.05 36.90 2.76
C ARG A 52 -15.79 38.21 2.03
N SER A 53 -16.50 39.27 2.39
CA SER A 53 -16.35 40.61 1.81
C SER A 53 -15.18 41.37 2.43
N HIS A 54 -14.57 42.26 1.63
CA HIS A 54 -13.53 43.18 2.09
C HIS A 54 -13.88 44.64 1.75
N PRO A 55 -13.52 45.60 2.62
CA PRO A 55 -12.88 45.43 3.93
C PRO A 55 -13.90 45.12 5.05
N GLY A 56 -15.15 44.75 4.72
CA GLY A 56 -16.23 44.63 5.69
C GLY A 56 -16.21 43.35 6.53
N GLY A 57 -15.51 42.29 6.09
CA GLY A 57 -15.43 41.00 6.79
C GLY A 57 -16.74 40.21 6.84
N GLN A 58 -17.81 40.70 6.20
CA GLN A 58 -19.13 40.06 6.22
C GLN A 58 -19.15 38.81 5.35
N LEU A 59 -19.88 37.79 5.78
CA LEU A 59 -20.20 36.65 4.94
C LEU A 59 -21.17 37.09 3.84
N ARG A 60 -20.90 36.68 2.60
CA ARG A 60 -21.69 37.00 1.43
C ARG A 60 -22.06 35.70 0.71
N LEU A 61 -23.35 35.53 0.49
CA LEU A 61 -23.90 34.52 -0.41
C LEU A 61 -24.26 35.20 -1.72
N VAL A 62 -23.77 34.65 -2.83
CA VAL A 62 -24.14 35.06 -4.18
C VAL A 62 -24.89 33.92 -4.86
N LEU A 63 -26.06 34.23 -5.42
CA LEU A 63 -26.83 33.35 -6.29
C LEU A 63 -27.05 34.02 -7.64
N GLY A 64 -27.00 33.24 -8.72
CA GLY A 64 -27.24 33.70 -10.10
C GLY A 64 -25.97 34.02 -10.89
N GLY A 65 -26.13 34.28 -12.18
CA GLY A 65 -25.01 34.58 -13.10
C GLY A 65 -25.39 34.52 -14.58
N PRO A 66 -24.41 34.59 -15.51
CA PRO A 66 -24.65 34.73 -16.94
C PRO A 66 -25.55 33.64 -17.56
N ASP A 67 -25.55 32.44 -16.98
CA ASP A 67 -26.29 31.27 -17.48
C ASP A 67 -27.57 30.96 -16.68
N THR A 68 -28.11 31.94 -15.96
CA THR A 68 -29.43 31.82 -15.32
C THR A 68 -30.55 32.39 -16.18
N ALA A 69 -31.78 31.90 -15.95
CA ALA A 69 -32.96 32.24 -16.76
C ALA A 69 -33.30 33.74 -16.82
N ASP A 70 -32.72 34.58 -15.96
CA ASP A 70 -32.89 36.04 -15.95
C ASP A 70 -31.72 36.85 -16.54
N GLY A 71 -30.77 36.19 -17.22
CA GLY A 71 -29.79 36.84 -18.09
C GLY A 71 -28.74 37.71 -17.37
N ALA A 72 -27.98 37.12 -16.45
CA ALA A 72 -26.80 37.70 -15.76
C ALA A 72 -27.04 38.53 -14.48
N LYS A 73 -28.24 38.53 -13.88
CA LYS A 73 -28.45 39.20 -12.58
C LYS A 73 -27.93 38.33 -11.43
N THR A 74 -26.96 38.84 -10.67
CA THR A 74 -26.54 38.23 -9.40
C THR A 74 -27.30 38.85 -8.22
N ARG A 75 -27.66 38.04 -7.24
CA ARG A 75 -28.26 38.48 -5.98
C ARG A 75 -27.32 38.16 -4.86
N SER A 76 -27.11 39.13 -3.97
CA SER A 76 -26.19 39.00 -2.84
C SER A 76 -26.93 39.16 -1.53
N LEU A 77 -26.71 38.22 -0.61
CA LEU A 77 -27.08 38.38 0.79
C LEU A 77 -25.80 38.54 1.61
N PHE A 78 -25.82 39.51 2.52
CA PHE A 78 -24.72 39.76 3.44
C PHE A 78 -25.16 39.44 4.87
N SER A 79 -24.30 38.77 5.63
CA SER A 79 -24.47 38.67 7.08
C SER A 79 -24.37 40.05 7.71
N ARG A 80 -25.12 40.26 8.80
CA ARG A 80 -24.95 41.47 9.62
C ARG A 80 -23.63 41.42 10.39
N GLU A 81 -23.27 40.25 10.89
CA GLU A 81 -22.05 40.02 11.64
C GLU A 81 -20.86 39.79 10.72
N VAL A 82 -19.66 40.13 11.22
CA VAL A 82 -18.40 39.96 10.50
C VAL A 82 -17.71 38.69 10.97
N LEU A 83 -17.10 37.96 10.05
CA LEU A 83 -16.30 36.80 10.40
C LEU A 83 -15.00 37.26 11.05
N GLN A 84 -14.66 36.69 12.21
CA GLN A 84 -13.41 36.94 12.91
C GLN A 84 -12.35 35.93 12.48
N ASN A 85 -11.09 36.36 12.38
CA ASN A 85 -9.99 35.44 12.12
C ASN A 85 -9.74 34.54 13.33
N ASP A 86 -9.20 33.35 13.08
CA ASP A 86 -8.79 32.31 14.02
C ASP A 86 -9.91 31.77 14.92
N ARG A 87 -11.17 32.08 14.59
CA ARG A 87 -12.36 31.51 15.23
C ARG A 87 -13.06 30.54 14.28
N TRP A 88 -13.36 29.35 14.78
CA TRP A 88 -14.29 28.43 14.11
C TRP A 88 -15.70 29.00 14.14
N VAL A 89 -16.32 29.06 12.96
CA VAL A 89 -17.72 29.42 12.77
C VAL A 89 -18.41 28.34 11.94
N HIS A 90 -19.64 28.01 12.29
CA HIS A 90 -20.46 27.15 11.43
C HIS A 90 -21.25 28.00 10.47
N ILE A 91 -21.08 27.79 9.17
CA ILE A 91 -21.76 28.54 8.12
C ILE A 91 -22.71 27.62 7.38
N ALA A 92 -23.94 28.08 7.12
CA ALA A 92 -24.85 27.40 6.21
C ALA A 92 -25.51 28.37 5.22
N ALA A 93 -25.69 27.91 4.00
CA ALA A 93 -26.44 28.59 2.95
C ALA A 93 -27.54 27.66 2.44
N CYS A 94 -28.78 28.09 2.54
CA CYS A 94 -29.95 27.34 2.12
C CYS A 94 -30.70 28.10 1.04
N TRP A 95 -31.23 27.40 0.04
CA TRP A 95 -32.19 27.97 -0.91
C TRP A 95 -33.29 26.97 -1.27
N ASP A 96 -34.46 27.50 -1.59
CA ASP A 96 -35.61 26.76 -2.10
C ASP A 96 -36.35 27.64 -3.11
N ALA A 97 -36.49 27.14 -4.34
CA ALA A 97 -37.12 27.81 -5.46
C ALA A 97 -38.61 27.49 -5.56
N ALA A 98 -39.07 26.38 -4.97
CA ALA A 98 -40.49 26.04 -4.88
C ALA A 98 -41.18 26.86 -3.77
N ALA A 99 -40.46 27.09 -2.67
CA ALA A 99 -40.83 28.04 -1.62
C ALA A 99 -39.79 29.17 -1.60
N PRO A 100 -39.90 30.19 -2.49
CA PRO A 100 -38.81 31.11 -2.85
C PRO A 100 -38.16 31.73 -1.61
N ARG A 101 -37.03 31.15 -1.20
CA ARG A 101 -36.21 31.61 -0.08
C ARG A 101 -34.74 31.36 -0.35
N VAL A 102 -33.91 32.29 0.09
CA VAL A 102 -32.48 32.10 0.30
C VAL A 102 -32.17 32.60 1.70
N GLU A 103 -31.35 31.85 2.44
CA GLU A 103 -31.07 32.11 3.84
C GLU A 103 -29.63 31.74 4.16
N LEU A 104 -28.98 32.62 4.94
CA LEU A 104 -27.63 32.46 5.45
C LEU A 104 -27.70 32.26 6.96
N PHE A 105 -26.94 31.30 7.45
CA PHE A 105 -26.82 31.00 8.87
C PHE A 105 -25.36 31.10 9.30
N VAL A 106 -25.15 31.64 10.50
CA VAL A 106 -23.85 31.62 11.20
C VAL A 106 -24.11 31.13 12.62
N ASP A 107 -23.32 30.15 13.05
CA ASP A 107 -23.43 29.49 14.37
C ASP A 107 -24.89 29.07 14.68
N GLY A 108 -25.55 28.50 13.66
CA GLY A 108 -26.87 27.90 13.76
C GLY A 108 -28.04 28.88 13.72
N LYS A 109 -27.77 30.19 13.63
CA LYS A 109 -28.81 31.24 13.61
C LYS A 109 -28.92 31.88 12.25
N SER A 110 -30.14 32.19 11.81
CA SER A 110 -30.37 32.95 10.58
C SER A 110 -29.82 34.37 10.71
N VAL A 111 -28.86 34.74 9.85
CA VAL A 111 -28.21 36.06 9.85
C VAL A 111 -28.63 36.94 8.66
N ALA A 112 -29.16 36.34 7.59
CA ALA A 112 -29.73 37.06 6.46
C ALA A 112 -30.70 36.17 5.69
N LYS A 113 -31.81 36.76 5.21
CA LYS A 113 -32.86 36.06 4.46
C LYS A 113 -33.42 36.94 3.35
N ASN A 114 -33.79 36.32 2.24
CA ASN A 114 -34.51 36.97 1.14
C ASN A 114 -35.53 35.99 0.54
N THR A 115 -36.76 36.45 0.30
CA THR A 115 -37.85 35.66 -0.29
C THR A 115 -37.90 35.75 -1.83
N GLN A 116 -36.88 36.38 -2.44
CA GLN A 116 -36.72 36.48 -3.88
C GLN A 116 -35.30 36.03 -4.28
N PRO A 117 -34.95 34.75 -4.12
CA PRO A 117 -33.58 34.24 -4.25
C PRO A 117 -32.99 34.37 -5.66
N GLY A 118 -33.85 34.47 -6.68
CA GLY A 118 -33.45 34.49 -8.09
C GLY A 118 -33.40 33.10 -8.70
N PRO A 119 -33.29 33.02 -10.04
CA PRO A 119 -33.22 31.73 -10.70
C PRO A 119 -32.00 30.96 -10.22
N THR A 120 -32.22 29.70 -9.83
CA THR A 120 -31.15 28.78 -9.53
C THR A 120 -30.43 28.39 -10.82
N PRO A 121 -29.15 27.99 -10.74
CA PRO A 121 -28.39 27.53 -11.90
C PRO A 121 -29.01 26.27 -12.49
N LEU A 122 -29.42 26.30 -13.76
CA LEU A 122 -29.96 25.13 -14.46
C LEU A 122 -28.87 24.07 -14.72
N ASN A 123 -27.63 24.53 -14.89
CA ASN A 123 -26.44 23.69 -15.02
C ASN A 123 -25.45 24.08 -13.93
N VAL A 124 -25.02 23.12 -13.12
CA VAL A 124 -23.97 23.33 -12.13
C VAL A 124 -22.64 23.10 -12.82
N PRO A 125 -21.77 24.11 -12.95
CA PRO A 125 -20.52 23.95 -13.68
C PRO A 125 -19.55 23.02 -12.95
N VAL A 126 -19.01 23.45 -11.81
CA VAL A 126 -18.03 22.71 -11.00
C VAL A 126 -18.18 23.15 -9.54
N PHE A 127 -18.07 22.22 -8.59
CA PHE A 127 -18.06 22.57 -7.16
C PHE A 127 -16.63 22.75 -6.65
N LEU A 128 -16.32 23.95 -6.19
CA LEU A 128 -15.02 24.38 -5.70
C LEU A 128 -15.08 24.59 -4.19
N VAL A 129 -14.15 23.99 -3.45
CA VAL A 129 -13.99 24.17 -1.99
C VAL A 129 -12.62 24.78 -1.72
N GLY A 130 -12.57 25.91 -1.02
CA GLY A 130 -11.39 26.76 -0.89
C GLY A 130 -11.17 27.71 -2.09
N ALA A 131 -12.05 27.69 -3.09
CA ALA A 131 -12.02 28.57 -4.26
C ALA A 131 -13.45 28.84 -4.78
N GLY A 132 -13.55 29.57 -5.89
CA GLY A 132 -14.83 29.97 -6.51
C GLY A 132 -14.57 30.77 -7.78
N PHE A 133 -15.39 31.79 -8.05
CA PHE A 133 -15.16 32.72 -9.17
C PHE A 133 -13.77 33.34 -9.09
N GLY A 134 -13.03 33.34 -10.20
CA GLY A 134 -11.63 33.79 -10.22
C GLY A 134 -10.63 32.78 -9.63
N ARG A 135 -11.08 31.55 -9.32
CA ARG A 135 -10.29 30.41 -8.80
C ARG A 135 -9.34 30.85 -7.67
N LEU A 136 -8.04 30.55 -7.80
CA LEU A 136 -6.98 30.90 -6.85
C LEU A 136 -6.81 32.42 -6.67
N GLY A 137 -7.12 33.21 -7.70
CA GLY A 137 -7.08 34.67 -7.65
C GLY A 137 -7.98 35.24 -6.55
N ARG A 138 -9.01 34.49 -6.12
CA ARG A 138 -9.94 34.86 -5.05
C ARG A 138 -10.07 33.81 -3.95
N ALA A 139 -9.16 32.84 -3.85
CA ALA A 139 -9.17 31.85 -2.76
C ALA A 139 -8.95 32.51 -1.38
N ILE A 140 -9.71 32.05 -0.37
CA ILE A 140 -9.53 32.43 1.03
C ILE A 140 -8.43 31.59 1.69
N LYS A 141 -7.73 32.17 2.68
CA LYS A 141 -6.87 31.41 3.60
C LYS A 141 -7.67 31.07 4.85
N GLY A 142 -7.90 29.79 5.07
CA GLY A 142 -8.63 29.29 6.22
C GLY A 142 -8.64 27.77 6.26
N ASP A 143 -9.19 27.24 7.34
CA ASP A 143 -9.43 25.82 7.51
C ASP A 143 -10.92 25.55 7.31
N ILE A 144 -11.24 24.48 6.59
CA ILE A 144 -12.61 24.01 6.36
C ILE A 144 -12.72 22.63 6.99
N ASP A 145 -13.80 22.39 7.71
CA ASP A 145 -14.12 21.08 8.25
C ASP A 145 -15.61 20.78 8.02
N GLU A 146 -15.97 19.50 8.04
CA GLU A 146 -17.38 19.08 8.17
C GLU A 146 -18.31 19.65 7.07
N LEU A 147 -17.82 19.74 5.83
CA LEU A 147 -18.61 20.19 4.68
C LEU A 147 -19.72 19.19 4.36
N ARG A 148 -20.97 19.64 4.39
CA ARG A 148 -22.17 18.85 4.08
C ARG A 148 -22.99 19.54 3.01
N VAL A 149 -23.57 18.73 2.13
CA VAL A 149 -24.46 19.16 1.05
C VAL A 149 -25.73 18.33 1.12
N TYR A 150 -26.88 18.99 1.17
CA TYR A 150 -28.21 18.36 1.19
C TYR A 150 -28.99 18.81 -0.04
N ASP A 151 -29.75 17.91 -0.64
CA ASP A 151 -30.64 18.16 -1.79
C ASP A 151 -31.97 18.83 -1.41
N ARG A 152 -32.04 19.40 -0.20
CA ARG A 152 -33.20 20.11 0.34
C ARG A 152 -32.74 21.28 1.20
N ALA A 153 -33.63 22.27 1.36
CA ALA A 153 -33.41 23.38 2.28
C ALA A 153 -33.73 22.96 3.73
N LEU A 154 -32.73 22.97 4.60
CA LEU A 154 -32.85 22.65 6.02
C LEU A 154 -33.49 23.81 6.80
N ALA A 155 -34.21 23.48 7.87
CA ALA A 155 -34.71 24.44 8.85
C ALA A 155 -33.61 24.88 9.83
N GLU A 156 -33.82 26.00 10.53
CA GLU A 156 -32.86 26.54 11.50
C GLU A 156 -32.53 25.52 12.60
N GLU A 157 -33.52 24.77 13.10
CA GLU A 157 -33.33 23.76 14.13
C GLU A 157 -32.50 22.56 13.64
N GLU A 158 -32.61 22.22 12.36
CA GLU A 158 -31.79 21.16 11.75
C GLU A 158 -30.34 21.64 11.62
N ILE A 159 -30.12 22.87 11.17
CA ILE A 159 -28.78 23.48 11.08
C ILE A 159 -28.14 23.60 12.46
N ALA A 160 -28.90 23.99 13.48
CA ALA A 160 -28.41 24.07 14.85
C ALA A 160 -27.94 22.70 15.38
N LYS A 161 -28.67 21.63 15.06
CA LYS A 161 -28.25 20.25 15.40
C LYS A 161 -26.96 19.85 14.70
N LEU A 162 -26.79 20.23 13.43
CA LEU A 162 -25.60 19.91 12.63
C LEU A 162 -24.30 20.44 13.23
N MET A 163 -24.34 21.49 14.05
CA MET A 163 -23.16 21.99 14.78
C MET A 163 -22.69 21.07 15.89
N THR A 164 -23.57 20.19 16.39
CA THR A 164 -23.32 19.35 17.57
C THR A 164 -23.07 17.89 17.25
N ILE A 165 -23.26 17.50 16.00
CA ILE A 165 -23.02 16.14 15.51
C ILE A 165 -21.91 16.19 14.45
N GLY A 166 -21.00 15.21 14.46
CA GLY A 166 -20.02 15.03 13.37
C GLY A 166 -20.72 14.61 12.07
N ALA A 167 -20.04 14.73 10.93
CA ALA A 167 -20.61 14.33 9.63
C ALA A 167 -20.65 12.81 9.58
N GLU A 168 -21.76 12.25 10.04
CA GLU A 168 -22.07 10.86 9.75
C GLU A 168 -22.53 10.77 8.30
N THR A 169 -21.62 10.34 7.42
CA THR A 169 -22.05 9.89 6.10
C THR A 169 -22.59 8.48 6.29
N ALA A 170 -23.88 8.26 6.00
CA ALA A 170 -24.47 6.92 6.06
C ALA A 170 -23.61 5.93 5.26
N GLY A 171 -23.35 4.76 5.85
CA GLY A 171 -22.50 3.73 5.23
C GLY A 171 -21.00 3.96 5.36
N ARG A 172 -20.52 4.96 6.11
CA ARG A 172 -19.07 5.09 6.42
C ARG A 172 -18.73 4.67 7.85
N VAL A 173 -17.66 3.91 7.99
CA VAL A 173 -17.11 3.49 9.28
C VAL A 173 -15.66 3.95 9.37
N GLU A 174 -15.32 4.64 10.45
CA GLU A 174 -13.97 5.10 10.71
C GLU A 174 -13.27 4.19 11.73
N LEU A 175 -12.03 3.80 11.42
CA LEU A 175 -11.08 3.21 12.36
C LEU A 175 -9.87 4.13 12.47
N ARG A 176 -9.49 4.50 13.70
CA ARG A 176 -8.36 5.41 13.93
C ARG A 176 -7.38 4.90 14.97
N ASN A 177 -6.13 5.32 14.86
CA ASN A 177 -5.17 5.36 15.97
C ASN A 177 -4.76 6.82 16.24
N ASP A 178 -3.67 7.02 16.98
CA ASP A 178 -3.22 8.36 17.37
C ASP A 178 -2.70 9.19 16.17
N ALA A 179 -2.35 8.55 15.05
CA ALA A 179 -1.73 9.20 13.90
C ALA A 179 -2.56 9.12 12.61
N LEU A 180 -3.33 8.05 12.41
CA LEU A 180 -3.95 7.67 11.14
C LEU A 180 -5.43 7.37 11.30
N SER A 181 -6.20 7.71 10.26
CA SER A 181 -7.60 7.35 10.08
C SER A 181 -7.78 6.48 8.83
N ALA A 182 -8.54 5.40 8.96
CA ALA A 182 -9.05 4.57 7.89
C ALA A 182 -10.56 4.77 7.81
N ILE A 183 -11.03 5.26 6.66
CA ILE A 183 -12.45 5.42 6.35
C ILE A 183 -12.84 4.30 5.40
N VAL A 184 -13.76 3.46 5.84
CA VAL A 184 -14.41 2.44 5.02
C VAL A 184 -15.76 2.98 4.56
N ASP A 185 -15.98 3.04 3.26
CA ASP A 185 -17.25 3.38 2.65
C ASP A 185 -17.94 2.08 2.19
N CYS A 186 -18.90 1.62 2.99
CA CYS A 186 -19.63 0.36 2.82
C CYS A 186 -20.60 0.37 1.64
N GLU A 187 -21.01 1.54 1.14
CA GLU A 187 -21.86 1.71 -0.05
C GLU A 187 -21.09 1.47 -1.36
N THR A 188 -19.79 1.74 -1.33
CA THR A 188 -18.87 1.61 -2.48
C THR A 188 -17.82 0.52 -2.33
N GLY A 189 -17.68 -0.04 -1.12
CA GLY A 189 -16.67 -1.05 -0.79
C GLY A 189 -15.25 -0.51 -0.79
N THR A 190 -15.09 0.79 -0.50
CA THR A 190 -13.78 1.47 -0.60
C THR A 190 -13.17 1.77 0.75
N LEU A 191 -11.84 1.76 0.80
CA LEU A 191 -10.99 2.15 1.93
C LEU A 191 -10.15 3.36 1.54
N THR A 192 -10.15 4.37 2.41
CA THR A 192 -9.24 5.52 2.34
C THR A 192 -8.47 5.61 3.64
N VAL A 193 -7.14 5.68 3.56
CA VAL A 193 -6.24 5.84 4.71
C VAL A 193 -5.52 7.18 4.62
N GLY A 194 -5.48 7.93 5.71
CA GLY A 194 -4.76 9.20 5.77
C GLY A 194 -4.32 9.55 7.19
N GLU A 195 -3.44 10.53 7.30
CA GLU A 195 -2.97 11.06 8.59
C GLU A 195 -4.04 11.93 9.28
N ILE A 196 -4.06 11.93 10.62
CA ILE A 196 -4.94 12.72 11.52
C ILE A 196 -4.23 14.01 11.96
N GLY A 197 -4.97 15.13 12.12
CA GLY A 197 -4.46 16.42 12.62
C GLY A 197 -4.42 17.56 11.58
N ASP A 198 -3.75 18.68 11.92
CA ASP A 198 -3.79 19.97 11.20
C ASP A 198 -2.46 20.25 10.48
N TYR A 199 -2.16 19.62 9.32
CA TYR A 199 -0.86 19.83 8.61
C TYR A 199 -0.95 19.81 7.08
N SER A 200 -0.25 20.73 6.44
CA SER A 200 0.05 20.74 4.99
C SER A 200 1.04 19.63 4.62
N GLY A 201 0.86 18.97 3.46
CA GLY A 201 1.82 17.98 2.93
C GLY A 201 1.48 16.52 3.21
N ARG A 202 0.19 16.17 3.28
CA ARG A 202 -0.27 14.83 3.67
C ARG A 202 -0.44 13.87 2.52
N PHE A 203 -0.13 12.62 2.78
CA PHE A 203 -0.47 11.52 1.91
C PHE A 203 -1.88 11.02 2.26
N VAL A 204 -2.75 10.92 1.25
CA VAL A 204 -4.05 10.25 1.37
C VAL A 204 -4.06 9.11 0.37
N LEU A 205 -4.24 7.90 0.87
CA LEU A 205 -4.28 6.71 0.04
C LEU A 205 -5.73 6.24 -0.09
N GLY A 206 -6.34 6.48 -1.24
CA GLY A 206 -7.70 6.06 -1.52
C GLY A 206 -8.47 6.99 -2.45
N PRO A 207 -9.70 6.60 -2.83
CA PRO A 207 -10.39 5.38 -2.41
C PRO A 207 -9.87 4.12 -3.14
N MET A 208 -9.58 3.06 -2.36
CA MET A 208 -9.14 1.75 -2.87
C MET A 208 -10.19 0.68 -2.60
N ARG A 209 -10.27 -0.36 -3.42
CA ARG A 209 -11.11 -1.53 -3.16
C ARG A 209 -10.30 -2.80 -3.23
N ALA A 210 -10.76 -3.84 -2.54
CA ALA A 210 -10.24 -5.19 -2.75
C ALA A 210 -10.91 -5.83 -3.98
N ALA A 211 -10.16 -6.69 -4.67
CA ALA A 211 -10.64 -7.44 -5.82
C ALA A 211 -10.05 -8.87 -5.82
N VAL A 212 -10.79 -9.83 -6.36
CA VAL A 212 -10.35 -11.23 -6.43
C VAL A 212 -10.40 -11.69 -7.87
N ASN A 213 -9.28 -12.19 -8.41
CA ASN A 213 -9.24 -12.80 -9.72
C ASN A 213 -9.49 -14.30 -9.61
N VAL A 214 -10.54 -14.80 -10.25
CA VAL A 214 -10.84 -16.24 -10.33
C VAL A 214 -10.99 -16.66 -11.78
N GLY A 215 -10.13 -17.59 -12.22
CA GLY A 215 -10.12 -18.09 -13.60
C GLY A 215 -9.97 -16.97 -14.64
N GLY A 216 -9.16 -15.95 -14.34
CA GLY A 216 -8.93 -14.79 -15.22
C GLY A 216 -9.98 -13.68 -15.13
N LYS A 217 -11.06 -13.85 -14.34
CA LYS A 217 -12.10 -12.82 -14.16
C LYS A 217 -11.87 -12.07 -12.85
N SER A 218 -11.77 -10.75 -12.91
CA SER A 218 -11.71 -9.90 -11.71
C SER A 218 -13.11 -9.68 -11.14
N LEU A 219 -13.28 -9.98 -9.86
CA LEU A 219 -14.52 -9.85 -9.11
C LEU A 219 -14.38 -8.72 -8.08
N THR A 220 -15.39 -7.86 -8.00
CA THR A 220 -15.47 -6.76 -7.05
C THR A 220 -16.87 -6.69 -6.46
N TRP A 221 -17.00 -6.15 -5.26
CA TRP A 221 -18.28 -6.04 -4.57
C TRP A 221 -18.59 -4.56 -4.32
N PRO A 222 -19.80 -4.09 -4.64
CA PRO A 222 -20.15 -2.69 -4.42
C PRO A 222 -20.53 -2.44 -2.96
N ARG A 223 -21.11 -3.41 -2.26
CA ARG A 223 -21.65 -3.23 -0.91
C ARG A 223 -21.02 -4.19 0.09
N PHE A 224 -20.71 -3.65 1.27
CA PHE A 224 -20.15 -4.39 2.38
C PHE A 224 -20.97 -4.16 3.65
N SER A 225 -20.99 -5.17 4.51
CA SER A 225 -21.52 -5.07 5.86
C SER A 225 -20.34 -4.96 6.83
N PRO A 226 -20.20 -3.85 7.57
CA PRO A 226 -19.15 -3.73 8.57
C PRO A 226 -19.46 -4.63 9.77
N SER A 227 -18.43 -5.25 10.33
CA SER A 227 -18.47 -5.76 11.69
C SER A 227 -18.19 -4.63 12.67
N ALA A 228 -18.68 -4.74 13.91
CA ALA A 228 -18.29 -3.79 14.94
C ALA A 228 -16.76 -3.84 15.15
N PRO A 229 -16.09 -2.69 15.40
CA PRO A 229 -14.69 -2.69 15.80
C PRO A 229 -14.47 -3.66 16.95
N THR A 230 -13.49 -4.54 16.79
CA THR A 230 -13.17 -5.52 17.83
C THR A 230 -12.52 -4.83 19.03
N THR A 231 -12.77 -5.39 20.22
CA THR A 231 -12.09 -5.03 21.48
C THR A 231 -10.56 -5.08 21.29
N PRO A 232 -9.74 -4.29 22.02
CA PRO A 232 -8.30 -4.24 21.77
C PRO A 232 -7.65 -5.62 21.65
N LEU A 233 -7.06 -5.89 20.48
CA LEU A 233 -6.34 -7.11 20.17
C LEU A 233 -4.91 -6.96 20.69
N ALA A 234 -4.43 -7.94 21.45
CA ALA A 234 -3.01 -8.03 21.79
C ALA A 234 -2.26 -8.62 20.58
N THR A 235 -1.43 -7.80 19.93
CA THR A 235 -0.57 -8.24 18.82
C THR A 235 0.89 -8.16 19.22
N ARG A 236 1.78 -8.75 18.41
CA ARG A 236 3.24 -8.63 18.60
C ARG A 236 3.76 -7.20 18.38
N LEU A 237 2.97 -6.34 17.74
CA LEU A 237 3.21 -4.91 17.57
C LEU A 237 2.64 -4.06 18.71
N GLY A 238 1.95 -4.69 19.67
CA GLY A 238 1.25 -4.02 20.75
C GLY A 238 -0.27 -4.04 20.58
N PRO A 239 -0.99 -3.25 21.39
CA PRO A 239 -2.44 -3.16 21.34
C PRO A 239 -2.93 -2.61 20.00
N ALA A 240 -3.94 -3.25 19.42
CA ALA A 240 -4.54 -2.82 18.16
C ALA A 240 -6.07 -2.82 18.23
N SER A 241 -6.72 -2.08 17.34
CA SER A 241 -8.16 -2.23 17.07
C SER A 241 -8.32 -2.67 15.63
N ALA A 242 -9.30 -3.53 15.35
CA ALA A 242 -9.54 -4.00 14.00
C ALA A 242 -11.00 -3.88 13.59
N LEU A 243 -11.20 -3.56 12.32
CA LEU A 243 -12.47 -3.53 11.62
C LEU A 243 -12.39 -4.56 10.49
N ALA A 244 -13.41 -5.41 10.38
CA ALA A 244 -13.60 -6.25 9.22
C ALA A 244 -14.90 -5.85 8.53
N PHE A 245 -14.94 -5.88 7.22
CA PHE A 245 -16.18 -5.65 6.48
C PHE A 245 -16.31 -6.70 5.39
N LYS A 246 -17.50 -7.29 5.35
CA LYS A 246 -17.81 -8.50 4.62
C LYS A 246 -18.73 -8.16 3.46
N ALA A 247 -18.39 -8.63 2.26
CA ALA A 247 -19.27 -8.64 1.12
C ALA A 247 -19.65 -10.07 0.77
N GLU A 248 -20.94 -10.26 0.51
CA GLU A 248 -21.54 -11.46 -0.03
C GLU A 248 -22.27 -11.06 -1.31
N GLY A 249 -22.12 -11.85 -2.38
CA GLY A 249 -22.77 -11.59 -3.65
C GLY A 249 -23.59 -12.78 -4.10
N ALA A 250 -24.84 -12.56 -4.54
CA ALA A 250 -25.65 -13.61 -5.15
C ALA A 250 -25.09 -14.08 -6.51
N GLU A 251 -24.28 -13.25 -7.18
CA GLU A 251 -23.74 -13.50 -8.51
C GLU A 251 -22.44 -14.31 -8.51
N HIS A 252 -21.78 -14.46 -7.35
CA HIS A 252 -20.48 -15.14 -7.23
C HIS A 252 -20.48 -16.09 -6.03
N PRO A 253 -19.95 -17.32 -6.18
CA PRO A 253 -19.84 -18.30 -5.08
C PRO A 253 -18.71 -17.94 -4.09
N LEU A 254 -18.54 -16.66 -3.78
CA LEU A 254 -17.46 -16.14 -2.97
C LEU A 254 -17.98 -15.13 -1.95
N THR A 255 -17.44 -15.24 -0.74
CA THR A 255 -17.44 -14.17 0.25
C THR A 255 -16.07 -13.52 0.28
N LEU A 256 -16.05 -12.19 0.34
CA LEU A 256 -14.84 -11.41 0.58
C LEU A 256 -14.97 -10.72 1.95
N THR A 257 -14.01 -10.95 2.83
CA THR A 257 -13.85 -10.19 4.08
C THR A 257 -12.58 -9.36 3.99
N TYR A 258 -12.70 -8.04 4.07
CA TYR A 258 -11.55 -7.14 4.03
C TYR A 258 -11.32 -6.60 5.44
N HIS A 259 -10.07 -6.70 5.91
CA HIS A 259 -9.68 -6.43 7.27
C HIS A 259 -8.75 -5.22 7.32
N VAL A 260 -8.99 -4.35 8.28
CA VAL A 260 -8.15 -3.19 8.59
C VAL A 260 -7.87 -3.20 10.08
N GLN A 261 -6.59 -3.15 10.46
CA GLN A 261 -6.14 -3.15 11.84
C GLN A 261 -5.25 -1.93 12.11
N ALA A 262 -5.68 -1.08 13.03
CA ALA A 262 -4.93 0.10 13.46
C ALA A 262 -4.11 -0.24 14.72
N GLN A 263 -2.78 -0.11 14.63
CA GLN A 263 -1.91 -0.22 15.80
C GLN A 263 -2.09 1.00 16.68
N LYS A 264 -2.33 0.83 17.98
CA LYS A 264 -2.68 1.96 18.86
C LYS A 264 -1.56 3.00 18.94
N THR A 265 -0.32 2.56 19.08
CA THR A 265 0.85 3.41 19.38
C THR A 265 1.81 3.59 18.19
N LEU A 266 1.56 2.93 17.07
CA LEU A 266 2.39 3.04 15.87
C LEU A 266 1.59 3.73 14.77
N PRO A 267 2.20 4.63 13.97
CA PRO A 267 1.54 5.28 12.84
C PRO A 267 1.41 4.32 11.66
N LEU A 268 0.72 3.20 11.90
CA LEU A 268 0.66 2.05 11.02
C LEU A 268 -0.73 1.41 11.05
N MET A 269 -1.21 1.07 9.85
CA MET A 269 -2.37 0.22 9.62
C MET A 269 -1.97 -1.03 8.85
N LEU A 270 -2.52 -2.17 9.26
CA LEU A 270 -2.38 -3.44 8.55
C LEU A 270 -3.68 -3.77 7.83
N VAL A 271 -3.55 -4.24 6.59
CA VAL A 271 -4.67 -4.51 5.70
C VAL A 271 -4.48 -5.86 5.03
N TRP A 272 -5.52 -6.70 5.04
CA TRP A 272 -5.52 -7.99 4.35
C TRP A 272 -6.95 -8.41 3.98
N ALA A 273 -7.09 -9.40 3.12
CA ALA A 273 -8.36 -9.94 2.69
C ALA A 273 -8.45 -11.45 2.95
N GLU A 274 -9.64 -11.92 3.24
CA GLU A 274 -10.01 -13.33 3.29
C GLU A 274 -11.08 -13.62 2.26
N VAL A 275 -10.87 -14.65 1.47
CA VAL A 275 -11.79 -15.13 0.44
C VAL A 275 -12.29 -16.51 0.86
N GLN A 276 -13.61 -16.69 0.91
CA GLN A 276 -14.22 -18.00 1.19
C GLN A 276 -15.03 -18.47 -0.01
N ASN A 277 -14.83 -19.72 -0.42
CA ASN A 277 -15.70 -20.39 -1.40
C ASN A 277 -17.01 -20.82 -0.73
N THR A 278 -18.11 -20.18 -1.11
CA THR A 278 -19.46 -20.49 -0.63
C THR A 278 -20.27 -21.31 -1.65
N GLY A 279 -19.66 -21.64 -2.79
CA GLY A 279 -20.27 -22.45 -3.83
C GLY A 279 -20.16 -23.95 -3.58
N LYS A 280 -20.41 -24.71 -4.65
CA LYS A 280 -20.34 -26.18 -4.67
C LYS A 280 -19.18 -26.73 -5.51
N GLU A 281 -18.54 -25.86 -6.29
CA GLU A 281 -17.46 -26.22 -7.21
C GLU A 281 -16.14 -25.67 -6.69
N ASN A 282 -15.04 -26.31 -7.08
CA ASN A 282 -13.70 -25.82 -6.78
C ASN A 282 -13.44 -24.54 -7.58
N LEU A 283 -12.85 -23.54 -6.92
CA LEU A 283 -12.46 -22.29 -7.55
C LEU A 283 -10.95 -22.20 -7.68
N LYS A 284 -10.49 -21.46 -8.68
CA LYS A 284 -9.08 -21.21 -8.92
C LYS A 284 -8.78 -19.73 -8.77
N VAL A 285 -8.29 -19.33 -7.61
CA VAL A 285 -7.96 -17.94 -7.27
C VAL A 285 -6.58 -17.62 -7.82
N ASN A 286 -6.50 -16.71 -8.78
CA ASN A 286 -5.25 -16.31 -9.43
C ASN A 286 -4.59 -15.11 -8.73
N SER A 287 -5.37 -14.23 -8.14
CA SER A 287 -4.84 -13.12 -7.33
C SER A 287 -5.88 -12.54 -6.38
N ILE A 288 -5.40 -11.92 -5.32
CA ILE A 288 -6.17 -11.06 -4.42
C ILE A 288 -5.50 -9.69 -4.42
N SER A 289 -6.19 -8.68 -4.95
CA SER A 289 -5.78 -7.29 -4.86
C SER A 289 -6.32 -6.68 -3.57
N LEU A 290 -5.42 -6.10 -2.78
CA LEU A 290 -5.76 -5.31 -1.59
C LEU A 290 -5.91 -3.84 -1.93
N MET A 291 -5.34 -3.39 -3.04
CA MET A 291 -5.50 -2.02 -3.51
C MET A 291 -5.79 -2.09 -5.01
N GLU A 292 -7.04 -1.94 -5.41
CA GLU A 292 -7.39 -1.66 -6.80
C GLU A 292 -8.05 -0.27 -6.89
N PRO A 293 -7.75 0.53 -7.93
CA PRO A 293 -8.48 1.76 -8.22
C PRO A 293 -9.99 1.52 -8.27
N ALA A 294 -10.76 2.23 -7.45
CA ALA A 294 -12.22 2.23 -7.58
C ALA A 294 -12.71 3.21 -8.67
N GLN A 295 -11.92 4.24 -8.98
CA GLN A 295 -12.20 5.28 -9.98
C GLN A 295 -10.92 5.68 -10.75
N ALA A 296 -11.06 6.54 -11.77
CA ALA A 296 -9.98 6.93 -12.68
C ALA A 296 -8.82 7.75 -12.05
N THR A 297 -8.89 8.12 -10.77
CA THR A 297 -7.82 8.86 -10.07
C THR A 297 -7.46 8.14 -8.76
N PRO A 298 -6.52 7.19 -8.80
CA PRO A 298 -6.34 6.18 -7.74
C PRO A 298 -5.40 6.53 -6.60
N LEU A 299 -4.71 7.67 -6.66
CA LEU A 299 -3.79 8.11 -5.62
C LEU A 299 -3.84 9.63 -5.49
N VAL A 300 -4.37 10.12 -4.37
CA VAL A 300 -4.41 11.55 -4.06
C VAL A 300 -3.23 11.91 -3.17
N LEU A 301 -2.13 12.33 -3.79
CA LEU A 301 -0.99 12.85 -3.07
C LEU A 301 -1.27 14.31 -2.68
N GLY A 302 -1.31 14.61 -1.39
CA GLY A 302 -1.33 16.01 -0.91
C GLY A 302 0.05 16.68 -0.97
N VAL A 303 1.02 16.04 -1.63
CA VAL A 303 2.38 16.53 -1.92
C VAL A 303 2.61 16.47 -3.43
N SER A 304 3.30 17.48 -3.98
CA SER A 304 3.70 17.48 -5.39
C SER A 304 4.55 16.25 -5.72
N PRO A 305 4.22 15.49 -6.78
CA PRO A 305 5.02 14.32 -7.22
C PRO A 305 6.51 14.61 -7.42
N GLN A 306 6.87 15.85 -7.80
CA GLN A 306 8.24 16.26 -8.06
C GLN A 306 9.11 16.33 -6.80
N ARG A 307 8.49 16.57 -5.63
CA ARG A 307 9.16 16.54 -4.32
C ARG A 307 9.47 15.13 -3.84
N LEU A 308 8.81 14.12 -4.41
CA LEU A 308 8.87 12.77 -3.89
C LEU A 308 10.06 11.97 -4.46
N ARG A 309 10.69 11.20 -3.58
CA ARG A 309 11.57 10.08 -3.91
C ARG A 309 10.88 8.78 -3.55
N ILE A 310 11.06 7.76 -4.37
CA ILE A 310 10.52 6.44 -4.13
C ILE A 310 11.65 5.44 -3.96
N PHE A 311 11.68 4.75 -2.83
CA PHE A 311 12.49 3.55 -2.63
C PHE A 311 11.67 2.33 -2.98
N LEU A 312 12.25 1.45 -3.79
CA LEU A 312 11.67 0.20 -4.22
C LEU A 312 12.58 -0.93 -3.79
N ASP A 313 12.04 -1.88 -3.03
CA ASP A 313 12.69 -3.16 -2.82
C ASP A 313 12.12 -4.22 -3.77
N SER A 314 13.01 -4.84 -4.54
CA SER A 314 12.65 -5.84 -5.53
C SER A 314 12.39 -7.23 -4.95
N GLY A 315 12.68 -7.43 -3.65
CA GLY A 315 12.56 -8.73 -2.98
C GLY A 315 13.57 -9.79 -3.48
N GLY A 316 14.63 -9.38 -4.17
CA GLY A 316 15.64 -10.28 -4.73
C GLY A 316 16.95 -9.59 -5.10
N LEU A 317 17.78 -10.27 -5.90
CA LEU A 317 19.08 -9.77 -6.37
C LEU A 317 18.98 -8.63 -7.41
N GLY A 318 17.75 -8.26 -7.80
CA GLY A 318 17.46 -7.18 -8.76
C GLY A 318 17.58 -5.78 -8.16
N GLY A 319 17.45 -4.77 -9.02
CA GLY A 319 17.68 -3.36 -8.67
C GLY A 319 16.67 -2.80 -7.66
N SER A 320 16.95 -2.97 -6.37
CA SER A 320 16.40 -2.13 -5.31
C SER A 320 17.09 -0.76 -5.34
N GLY A 321 16.37 0.31 -5.00
CA GLY A 321 16.97 1.63 -4.96
C GLY A 321 15.99 2.79 -4.97
N VAL A 322 16.57 3.98 -4.84
CA VAL A 322 15.84 5.25 -4.78
C VAL A 322 15.74 5.85 -6.19
N ARG A 323 14.54 6.31 -6.55
CA ARG A 323 14.24 6.96 -7.84
C ARG A 323 13.41 8.21 -7.62
N ALA A 324 13.35 9.08 -8.63
CA ALA A 324 12.35 10.15 -8.65
C ALA A 324 10.97 9.54 -8.84
N PHE A 325 10.00 9.93 -8.02
CA PHE A 325 8.63 9.43 -8.15
C PHE A 325 7.99 9.91 -9.45
N SER A 326 8.16 11.19 -9.78
CA SER A 326 7.61 11.83 -10.97
C SER A 326 8.30 11.47 -12.29
N GLN A 327 8.93 10.29 -12.39
CA GLN A 327 9.44 9.80 -13.67
C GLN A 327 8.27 9.66 -14.66
N PRO A 328 8.36 10.24 -15.88
CA PRO A 328 7.31 10.12 -16.87
C PRO A 328 7.06 8.68 -17.30
N SER A 329 5.78 8.29 -17.41
CA SER A 329 5.34 6.97 -17.88
C SER A 329 6.01 5.80 -17.16
N ALA A 330 6.32 5.97 -15.87
CA ALA A 330 7.03 5.00 -15.08
C ALA A 330 6.08 3.97 -14.47
N GLN A 331 6.59 2.76 -14.28
CA GLN A 331 5.96 1.75 -13.43
C GLN A 331 6.91 1.43 -12.29
N HIS A 332 6.59 1.98 -11.12
CA HIS A 332 7.31 1.71 -9.90
C HIS A 332 6.78 0.41 -9.31
N LEU A 333 7.63 -0.60 -9.21
CA LEU A 333 7.27 -1.93 -8.74
C LEU A 333 8.16 -2.31 -7.55
N ALA A 334 7.53 -2.69 -6.45
CA ALA A 334 8.17 -3.30 -5.30
C ALA A 334 7.58 -4.69 -5.05
N ARG A 335 8.39 -5.61 -4.53
CA ARG A 335 7.94 -6.90 -3.99
C ARG A 335 8.20 -7.02 -2.48
N GLY A 336 8.93 -6.07 -1.89
CA GLY A 336 9.08 -5.91 -0.45
C GLY A 336 8.56 -4.54 -0.02
N ALA A 337 9.50 -3.67 0.35
CA ALA A 337 9.22 -2.29 0.74
C ALA A 337 8.97 -1.35 -0.46
N MET A 338 7.95 -0.50 -0.35
CA MET A 338 7.76 0.70 -1.16
C MET A 338 7.60 1.90 -0.23
N VAL A 339 8.52 2.86 -0.33
CA VAL A 339 8.54 4.07 0.52
C VAL A 339 8.57 5.32 -0.35
N LEU A 340 7.61 6.21 -0.17
CA LEU A 340 7.59 7.57 -0.71
C LEU A 340 8.15 8.52 0.34
N HIS A 341 9.20 9.26 0.02
CA HIS A 341 9.84 10.24 0.89
C HIS A 341 9.68 11.64 0.28
N ASP A 342 9.17 12.58 1.06
CA ASP A 342 9.12 14.00 0.71
C ASP A 342 10.43 14.69 1.10
N LEU A 343 11.08 15.29 0.11
CA LEU A 343 12.37 15.95 0.31
C LEU A 343 12.29 17.29 1.05
N GLU A 344 11.12 17.92 1.14
CA GLU A 344 10.97 19.24 1.77
C GLU A 344 10.59 19.15 3.24
N GLU A 345 9.59 18.33 3.58
CA GLU A 345 9.10 18.17 4.97
C GLU A 345 9.79 17.03 5.72
N ASP A 346 10.62 16.24 5.01
CA ASP A 346 11.31 15.05 5.52
C ASP A 346 10.36 14.02 6.17
N ASN A 347 9.15 13.89 5.61
CA ASN A 347 8.17 12.87 5.99
C ASN A 347 8.09 11.77 4.93
N ALA A 348 7.57 10.60 5.29
CA ALA A 348 7.47 9.47 4.37
C ALA A 348 6.19 8.66 4.55
N ALA A 349 5.70 8.07 3.46
CA ALA A 349 4.63 7.09 3.45
C ALA A 349 5.16 5.74 2.96
N SER A 350 4.73 4.65 3.59
CA SER A 350 5.10 3.28 3.21
C SER A 350 3.86 2.46 2.82
N PHE A 351 3.96 1.71 1.71
CA PHE A 351 2.93 0.79 1.21
C PHE A 351 3.56 -0.57 0.94
N SER A 352 3.83 -1.31 2.01
CA SER A 352 4.78 -2.42 1.97
C SER A 352 4.15 -3.70 2.49
N PHE A 353 4.33 -4.80 1.76
CA PHE A 353 3.92 -6.10 2.29
C PHE A 353 4.82 -6.48 3.47
N VAL A 354 4.22 -7.10 4.49
CA VAL A 354 4.92 -7.49 5.72
C VAL A 354 4.79 -8.98 6.01
N THR A 355 4.12 -9.75 5.16
CA THR A 355 4.12 -11.23 5.17
C THR A 355 4.38 -11.76 3.77
N PHE A 356 4.95 -12.97 3.70
CA PHE A 356 5.41 -13.60 2.46
C PHE A 356 5.27 -15.13 2.55
N ARG A 357 4.09 -15.62 2.94
CA ARG A 357 3.86 -17.02 3.33
C ARG A 357 3.33 -17.90 2.20
N THR A 358 2.34 -17.41 1.47
CA THR A 358 1.49 -18.20 0.56
C THR A 358 1.34 -17.56 -0.81
N ALA A 359 1.75 -16.31 -1.01
CA ALA A 359 1.62 -15.64 -2.31
C ALA A 359 2.87 -14.88 -2.71
N GLY A 360 3.05 -14.70 -4.03
CA GLY A 360 3.91 -13.63 -4.53
C GLY A 360 3.24 -12.29 -4.28
N VAL A 361 4.01 -11.29 -3.86
CA VAL A 361 3.44 -9.96 -3.60
C VAL A 361 4.02 -8.92 -4.54
N SER A 362 3.20 -7.95 -4.89
CA SER A 362 3.65 -6.78 -5.62
C SER A 362 2.88 -5.53 -5.23
N THR A 363 3.61 -4.43 -5.00
CA THR A 363 3.06 -3.07 -4.94
C THR A 363 3.49 -2.34 -6.20
N ARG A 364 2.54 -1.76 -6.94
CA ARG A 364 2.79 -1.02 -8.17
C ARG A 364 2.18 0.37 -8.10
N ILE A 365 2.97 1.38 -8.45
CA ILE A 365 2.46 2.73 -8.73
C ILE A 365 2.87 3.13 -10.14
N ALA A 366 1.90 3.51 -10.98
CA ALA A 366 2.17 4.02 -12.33
C ALA A 366 2.03 5.54 -12.38
N THR A 367 2.78 6.17 -13.28
CA THR A 367 2.69 7.60 -13.60
C THR A 367 2.34 7.83 -15.08
N ASP A 368 1.75 8.98 -15.39
CA ASP A 368 1.54 9.42 -16.77
C ASP A 368 2.78 10.11 -17.37
N ALA A 369 2.64 10.61 -18.60
CA ALA A 369 3.69 11.35 -19.30
C ALA A 369 4.14 12.64 -18.60
N THR A 370 3.39 13.15 -17.62
CA THR A 370 3.75 14.33 -16.82
C THR A 370 4.42 13.94 -15.49
N GLY A 371 4.45 12.65 -15.16
CA GLY A 371 4.93 12.15 -13.87
C GLY A 371 3.88 12.19 -12.77
N ALA A 372 2.60 12.46 -13.09
CA ALA A 372 1.50 12.40 -12.14
C ALA A 372 1.04 10.94 -11.95
N PRO A 373 0.65 10.52 -10.73
CA PRO A 373 0.22 9.14 -10.49
C PRO A 373 -1.10 8.81 -11.20
N THR A 374 -1.16 7.63 -11.81
CA THR A 374 -2.33 7.14 -12.56
C THR A 374 -2.90 5.82 -12.05
N SER A 375 -2.11 5.02 -11.32
CA SER A 375 -2.56 3.77 -10.68
C SER A 375 -1.73 3.48 -9.43
N ALA A 376 -2.37 2.90 -8.42
CA ALA A 376 -1.73 2.30 -7.26
C ALA A 376 -2.37 0.93 -7.04
N GLN A 377 -1.56 -0.11 -6.96
CA GLN A 377 -1.99 -1.49 -6.78
C GLN A 377 -1.13 -2.22 -5.76
N ALA A 378 -1.74 -3.10 -4.97
CA ALA A 378 -1.07 -4.01 -4.07
C ALA A 378 -1.73 -5.38 -4.17
N THR A 379 -1.01 -6.37 -4.68
CA THR A 379 -1.57 -7.64 -5.12
C THR A 379 -0.81 -8.81 -4.54
N CYS A 380 -1.56 -9.81 -4.08
CA CYS A 380 -1.09 -11.16 -3.81
C CYS A 380 -1.40 -12.02 -5.04
N ASP A 381 -0.35 -12.51 -5.70
CA ASP A 381 -0.39 -13.30 -6.92
C ASP A 381 -0.19 -14.79 -6.61
N TYR A 382 -1.06 -15.62 -7.18
CA TYR A 382 -1.01 -17.08 -7.20
C TYR A 382 -0.90 -17.51 -8.66
N PRO A 383 0.30 -17.49 -9.25
CA PRO A 383 0.44 -17.55 -10.71
C PRO A 383 -0.16 -18.81 -11.33
N SER A 384 -0.05 -19.93 -10.63
CA SER A 384 -0.62 -21.22 -11.03
C SER A 384 -2.05 -21.43 -10.57
N GLY A 385 -2.61 -20.45 -9.85
CA GLY A 385 -3.94 -20.38 -9.28
C GLY A 385 -4.12 -21.31 -8.08
N CYS A 386 -4.38 -20.71 -6.91
CA CYS A 386 -4.73 -21.41 -5.69
C CYS A 386 -6.11 -22.07 -5.87
N GLN A 387 -6.15 -23.40 -5.79
CA GLN A 387 -7.40 -24.13 -5.69
C GLN A 387 -8.03 -23.86 -4.33
N LEU A 388 -9.31 -23.51 -4.34
CA LEU A 388 -10.11 -23.26 -3.16
C LEU A 388 -11.37 -24.13 -3.23
N ASP A 389 -11.41 -25.18 -2.42
CA ASP A 389 -12.52 -26.13 -2.40
C ASP A 389 -13.76 -25.54 -1.69
N PRO A 390 -14.97 -26.08 -1.91
CA PRO A 390 -16.19 -25.63 -1.23
C PRO A 390 -16.03 -25.53 0.29
N GLY A 391 -16.31 -24.35 0.84
CA GLY A 391 -16.21 -24.05 2.27
C GLY A 391 -14.82 -23.56 2.71
N GLU A 392 -13.77 -23.76 1.92
CA GLU A 392 -12.41 -23.35 2.26
C GLU A 392 -12.21 -21.84 2.20
N ARG A 393 -11.17 -21.39 2.92
CA ARG A 393 -10.74 -19.99 3.02
C ARG A 393 -9.30 -19.82 2.56
N LEU A 394 -9.06 -18.71 1.87
CA LEU A 394 -7.74 -18.22 1.49
C LEU A 394 -7.54 -16.82 2.07
N THR A 395 -6.45 -16.61 2.79
CA THR A 395 -6.06 -15.32 3.35
C THR A 395 -4.92 -14.75 2.53
N SER A 396 -5.02 -13.48 2.15
CA SER A 396 -3.94 -12.77 1.46
C SER A 396 -2.74 -12.55 2.38
N GLU A 397 -1.61 -12.14 1.79
CA GLU A 397 -0.56 -11.49 2.57
C GLU A 397 -1.05 -10.17 3.17
N VAL A 398 -0.33 -9.67 4.16
CA VAL A 398 -0.66 -8.45 4.90
C VAL A 398 0.11 -7.27 4.31
N LEU A 399 -0.62 -6.23 3.94
CA LEU A 399 -0.08 -4.94 3.54
C LEU A 399 -0.02 -3.99 4.75
N ALA A 400 1.13 -3.38 4.97
CA ALA A 400 1.34 -2.31 5.93
C ALA A 400 1.26 -0.94 5.21
N ILE A 401 0.38 -0.07 5.70
CA ILE A 401 0.27 1.34 5.32
C ILE A 401 0.70 2.17 6.52
N GLY A 402 1.75 2.97 6.37
CA GLY A 402 2.29 3.76 7.47
C GLY A 402 2.83 5.10 7.04
N PHE A 403 2.91 6.02 8.00
CA PHE A 403 3.44 7.36 7.81
C PHE A 403 4.48 7.67 8.88
N HIS A 404 5.61 8.22 8.45
CA HIS A 404 6.84 8.18 9.22
C HIS A 404 7.59 9.51 9.13
N PRO A 405 8.39 9.86 10.16
CA PRO A 405 9.32 10.98 10.08
C PRO A 405 10.55 10.60 9.23
N GLY A 406 10.35 10.54 7.92
CA GLY A 406 11.39 10.38 6.92
C GLY A 406 11.56 8.94 6.42
N GLY A 407 12.27 8.81 5.30
CA GLY A 407 12.41 7.53 4.59
C GLY A 407 13.13 6.43 5.38
N HIS A 408 14.11 6.78 6.22
CA HIS A 408 14.82 5.80 7.05
C HIS A 408 13.92 5.23 8.15
N ALA A 409 13.17 6.08 8.85
CA ALA A 409 12.21 5.65 9.87
C ALA A 409 11.14 4.72 9.27
N ALA A 410 10.71 4.99 8.03
CA ALA A 410 9.79 4.11 7.30
C ALA A 410 10.38 2.71 7.04
N LEU A 411 11.66 2.62 6.67
CA LEU A 411 12.34 1.34 6.44
C LEU A 411 12.59 0.57 7.73
N GLU A 412 12.96 1.25 8.82
CA GLU A 412 13.10 0.65 10.14
C GLU A 412 11.76 0.11 10.65
N SER A 413 10.70 0.93 10.55
CA SER A 413 9.35 0.50 10.92
C SER A 413 8.87 -0.68 10.09
N TRP A 414 9.15 -0.70 8.78
CA TRP A 414 8.84 -1.87 7.94
C TRP A 414 9.59 -3.12 8.40
N ALA A 415 10.89 -3.04 8.66
CA ALA A 415 11.69 -4.18 9.12
C ALA A 415 11.20 -4.70 10.47
N ASP A 416 10.93 -3.82 11.43
CA ASP A 416 10.35 -4.19 12.73
C ASP A 416 8.98 -4.84 12.59
N THR A 417 8.16 -4.35 11.65
CA THR A 417 6.84 -4.91 11.36
C THR A 417 6.95 -6.32 10.75
N VAL A 418 7.84 -6.51 9.77
CA VAL A 418 8.13 -7.83 9.20
C VAL A 418 8.59 -8.80 10.29
N MET A 419 9.50 -8.37 11.16
CA MET A 419 9.99 -9.19 12.26
C MET A 419 8.87 -9.57 13.23
N ALA A 420 8.05 -8.60 13.67
CA ALA A 420 6.99 -8.83 14.63
C ALA A 420 5.87 -9.72 14.07
N VAL A 421 5.38 -9.45 12.86
CA VAL A 421 4.26 -10.19 12.26
C VAL A 421 4.66 -11.63 11.89
N ASN A 422 5.93 -11.85 11.52
CA ASN A 422 6.42 -13.19 11.16
C ASN A 422 7.14 -13.93 12.30
N ASP A 423 7.22 -13.35 13.51
CA ASP A 423 7.97 -13.90 14.65
C ASP A 423 9.43 -14.22 14.32
N LEU A 424 10.08 -13.32 13.57
CA LEU A 424 11.47 -13.49 13.19
C LEU A 424 12.38 -12.99 14.31
N LYS A 425 13.46 -13.76 14.55
CA LYS A 425 14.49 -13.45 15.54
C LYS A 425 15.85 -13.49 14.84
N PRO A 426 16.17 -12.50 13.98
CA PRO A 426 17.45 -12.47 13.31
C PRO A 426 18.59 -12.38 14.34
N PRO A 427 19.81 -12.85 14.00
CA PRO A 427 20.96 -12.70 14.86
C PRO A 427 21.17 -11.24 15.27
N LYS A 428 21.45 -11.01 16.56
CA LYS A 428 21.69 -9.64 17.10
C LYS A 428 22.89 -8.95 16.46
N PHE A 429 23.84 -9.73 15.96
CA PHE A 429 25.04 -9.25 15.27
C PHE A 429 25.07 -9.77 13.84
N ARG A 430 25.51 -8.92 12.92
CA ARG A 430 25.65 -9.29 11.50
C ARG A 430 26.76 -10.34 11.38
N PRO A 431 26.53 -11.47 10.71
CA PRO A 431 27.59 -12.43 10.42
C PRO A 431 28.74 -11.76 9.64
N THR A 432 29.96 -11.90 10.15
CA THR A 432 31.19 -11.37 9.55
C THR A 432 32.09 -12.53 9.15
N GLY A 433 32.72 -12.43 7.98
CA GLY A 433 33.55 -13.53 7.51
C GLY A 433 34.17 -13.30 6.14
N TYR A 434 34.77 -14.37 5.63
CA TYR A 434 35.35 -14.45 4.30
C TYR A 434 34.47 -15.29 3.38
N ASN A 435 34.29 -14.85 2.14
CA ASN A 435 33.63 -15.63 1.08
C ASN A 435 34.66 -15.98 0.01
N SER A 436 34.81 -17.27 -0.30
CA SER A 436 35.84 -17.77 -1.23
C SER A 436 35.56 -17.50 -2.72
N TRP A 437 34.34 -17.10 -3.08
CA TRP A 437 33.88 -16.94 -4.46
C TRP A 437 34.79 -16.06 -5.31
N TYR A 438 35.11 -14.87 -4.79
CA TYR A 438 35.78 -13.83 -5.57
C TYR A 438 37.27 -14.14 -5.82
N ALA A 439 37.87 -15.00 -5.01
CA ALA A 439 39.26 -15.40 -5.17
C ALA A 439 39.40 -16.69 -5.98
N TYR A 440 38.54 -17.69 -5.73
CA TYR A 440 38.78 -19.06 -6.21
C TYR A 440 37.67 -19.60 -7.11
N ARG A 441 36.44 -19.08 -7.03
CA ARG A 441 35.27 -19.65 -7.71
C ARG A 441 35.22 -21.18 -7.48
N LEU A 442 35.15 -21.95 -8.57
CA LEU A 442 35.10 -23.40 -8.54
C LEU A 442 36.40 -24.05 -8.07
N GLU A 443 37.56 -23.38 -8.12
CA GLU A 443 38.86 -24.00 -7.81
C GLU A 443 39.15 -24.13 -6.32
N ILE A 444 38.17 -23.83 -5.45
CA ILE A 444 38.35 -23.89 -3.99
C ILE A 444 38.64 -25.32 -3.52
N SER A 445 39.60 -25.47 -2.61
CA SER A 445 40.01 -26.74 -1.99
C SER A 445 40.23 -26.57 -0.49
N GLU A 446 40.28 -27.67 0.27
CA GLU A 446 40.55 -27.62 1.71
C GLU A 446 41.88 -26.94 2.05
N ASP A 447 42.92 -27.12 1.22
CA ASP A 447 44.22 -26.46 1.42
C ASP A 447 44.13 -24.94 1.27
N LEU A 448 43.42 -24.48 0.24
CA LEU A 448 43.18 -23.05 0.02
C LEU A 448 42.35 -22.45 1.16
N VAL A 449 41.37 -23.19 1.67
CA VAL A 449 40.58 -22.79 2.85
C VAL A 449 41.50 -22.60 4.06
N LEU A 450 42.33 -23.60 4.39
CA LEU A 450 43.21 -23.54 5.55
C LEU A 450 44.29 -22.45 5.43
N GLN A 451 44.85 -22.25 4.24
CA GLN A 451 45.82 -21.17 3.98
C GLN A 451 45.18 -19.79 4.19
N ASN A 452 43.99 -19.54 3.65
CA ASN A 452 43.30 -18.27 3.82
C ASN A 452 42.83 -18.06 5.27
N ALA A 453 42.38 -19.10 5.96
CA ALA A 453 42.02 -19.01 7.37
C ALA A 453 43.23 -18.60 8.23
N ARG A 454 44.42 -19.16 7.97
CA ARG A 454 45.65 -18.74 8.65
C ARG A 454 45.97 -17.26 8.39
N ILE A 455 45.85 -16.81 7.14
CA ILE A 455 46.03 -15.39 6.78
C ILE A 455 45.02 -14.50 7.50
N MET A 456 43.74 -14.88 7.53
CA MET A 456 42.68 -14.13 8.22
C MET A 456 43.02 -13.96 9.70
N LYS A 457 43.44 -15.05 10.36
CA LYS A 457 43.81 -15.05 11.79
C LYS A 457 45.02 -14.17 12.06
N GLU A 458 46.03 -14.20 11.19
CA GLU A 458 47.27 -13.44 11.36
C GLU A 458 47.12 -11.95 11.02
N ARG A 459 46.44 -11.63 9.92
CA ARG A 459 46.40 -10.26 9.36
C ARG A 459 45.23 -9.43 9.87
N TRP A 460 44.11 -10.05 10.22
CA TRP A 460 42.86 -9.34 10.54
C TRP A 460 42.21 -9.72 11.88
N PRO A 461 42.98 -9.91 12.98
CA PRO A 461 42.42 -10.32 14.26
C PRO A 461 41.43 -9.29 14.84
N THR A 462 41.55 -8.02 14.48
CA THR A 462 40.69 -6.92 15.00
C THR A 462 39.39 -6.75 14.23
N LEU A 463 39.22 -7.39 13.07
CA LEU A 463 37.99 -7.27 12.27
C LEU A 463 36.84 -8.16 12.78
N GLY A 464 37.12 -9.04 13.76
CA GLY A 464 36.10 -9.91 14.35
C GLY A 464 35.45 -10.85 13.33
N LEU A 465 36.24 -11.39 12.40
CA LEU A 465 35.74 -12.33 11.38
C LEU A 465 35.43 -13.67 12.04
N GLU A 466 34.17 -14.12 11.96
CA GLU A 466 33.73 -15.37 12.58
C GLU A 466 33.62 -16.53 11.60
N TYR A 467 33.26 -16.26 10.34
CA TYR A 467 32.93 -17.30 9.37
C TYR A 467 33.97 -17.41 8.25
N PHE A 468 34.33 -18.63 7.89
CA PHE A 468 34.94 -18.95 6.60
C PHE A 468 33.88 -19.61 5.72
N GLN A 469 33.32 -18.85 4.79
CA GLN A 469 32.29 -19.34 3.87
C GLN A 469 32.94 -19.83 2.57
N ILE A 470 32.83 -21.13 2.34
CA ILE A 470 33.15 -21.77 1.06
C ILE A 470 31.97 -21.54 0.12
N ASP A 471 32.21 -20.89 -1.02
CA ASP A 471 31.19 -20.65 -2.03
C ASP A 471 31.06 -21.85 -3.00
N HIS A 472 30.37 -21.69 -4.13
CA HIS A 472 30.13 -22.74 -5.12
C HIS A 472 31.45 -23.40 -5.56
N GLY A 473 31.54 -24.73 -5.49
CA GLY A 473 32.76 -25.49 -5.84
C GLY A 473 33.12 -26.64 -4.88
N TRP A 474 32.40 -26.79 -3.78
CA TRP A 474 32.67 -27.87 -2.80
C TRP A 474 31.93 -29.17 -3.11
N GLN A 475 30.81 -29.06 -3.81
CA GLN A 475 29.90 -30.16 -4.09
C GLN A 475 30.39 -31.05 -5.25
N TYR A 476 29.86 -32.26 -5.33
CA TYR A 476 30.34 -33.33 -6.19
C TYR A 476 30.28 -32.92 -7.65
N LYS A 477 31.44 -32.91 -8.32
CA LYS A 477 31.62 -32.44 -9.70
C LYS A 477 31.00 -31.06 -9.95
N ASP A 478 30.92 -30.21 -8.93
CA ASP A 478 30.31 -28.88 -8.99
C ASP A 478 28.81 -28.86 -9.36
N VAL A 479 28.13 -30.01 -9.32
CA VAL A 479 26.72 -30.16 -9.71
C VAL A 479 25.79 -29.51 -8.68
N VAL A 480 25.02 -28.52 -9.13
CA VAL A 480 23.96 -27.91 -8.30
C VAL A 480 22.82 -28.90 -8.06
N GLY A 481 22.39 -29.01 -6.81
CA GLY A 481 21.40 -30.02 -6.39
C GLY A 481 22.01 -31.37 -5.99
N HIS A 482 23.34 -31.51 -6.00
CA HIS A 482 24.04 -32.71 -5.52
C HIS A 482 25.01 -32.34 -4.38
N TRP A 483 24.50 -32.25 -3.16
CA TRP A 483 25.18 -31.71 -1.98
C TRP A 483 26.14 -32.69 -1.27
N THR A 484 27.04 -33.32 -2.03
CA THR A 484 28.08 -34.24 -1.53
C THR A 484 29.46 -33.62 -1.73
N PRO A 485 30.39 -33.62 -0.76
CA PRO A 485 31.73 -33.08 -0.97
C PRO A 485 32.50 -33.78 -2.10
N ASN A 486 33.27 -33.00 -2.88
CA ASN A 486 34.12 -33.51 -3.95
C ASN A 486 35.55 -33.85 -3.49
N GLU A 487 36.36 -34.35 -4.42
CA GLU A 487 37.74 -34.80 -4.21
C GLU A 487 38.73 -33.70 -3.79
N ARG A 488 38.37 -32.41 -3.90
CA ARG A 488 39.18 -31.29 -3.39
C ARG A 488 39.09 -31.12 -1.88
N PHE A 489 38.24 -31.92 -1.23
CA PHE A 489 38.06 -32.00 0.21
C PHE A 489 38.27 -33.46 0.69
N PRO A 490 39.46 -34.06 0.46
CA PRO A 490 39.70 -35.48 0.70
C PRO A 490 39.57 -35.91 2.17
N HIS A 491 39.74 -35.00 3.13
CA HIS A 491 39.51 -35.30 4.55
C HIS A 491 38.04 -35.12 4.97
N GLY A 492 37.20 -34.58 4.08
CA GLY A 492 35.79 -34.29 4.32
C GLY A 492 35.54 -32.98 5.06
N LEU A 493 34.34 -32.43 4.87
CA LEU A 493 33.92 -31.16 5.49
C LEU A 493 33.87 -31.20 7.04
N PRO A 494 33.48 -32.30 7.71
CA PRO A 494 33.56 -32.37 9.18
C PRO A 494 34.96 -32.13 9.73
N TRP A 495 35.98 -32.72 9.09
CA TRP A 495 37.39 -32.50 9.46
C TRP A 495 37.79 -31.03 9.22
N LEU A 496 37.44 -30.48 8.05
CA LEU A 496 37.76 -29.09 7.71
C LEU A 496 37.10 -28.10 8.70
N SER A 497 35.86 -28.35 9.10
CA SER A 497 35.17 -27.56 10.12
C SER A 497 35.92 -27.59 11.45
N ALA A 498 36.40 -28.76 11.88
CA ALA A 498 37.20 -28.89 13.11
C ALA A 498 38.54 -28.12 13.02
N GLU A 499 39.22 -28.14 11.87
CA GLU A 499 40.44 -27.36 11.67
C GLU A 499 40.19 -25.85 11.68
N LEU A 500 39.10 -25.38 11.07
CA LEU A 500 38.67 -23.97 11.14
C LEU A 500 38.36 -23.55 12.58
N GLN A 501 37.71 -24.42 13.36
CA GLN A 501 37.40 -24.15 14.77
C GLN A 501 38.66 -23.97 15.62
N LYS A 502 39.74 -24.73 15.39
CA LYS A 502 41.04 -24.52 16.05
C LYS A 502 41.62 -23.12 15.80
N MET A 503 41.23 -22.50 14.69
CA MET A 503 41.64 -21.14 14.33
C MET A 503 40.65 -20.07 14.82
N GLY A 504 39.51 -20.46 15.39
CA GLY A 504 38.47 -19.56 15.87
C GLY A 504 37.39 -19.23 14.83
N PHE A 505 37.36 -19.95 13.69
CA PHE A 505 36.39 -19.73 12.63
C PHE A 505 35.31 -20.81 12.59
N LYS A 506 34.13 -20.44 12.13
CA LYS A 506 33.00 -21.34 11.85
C LYS A 506 32.92 -21.59 10.34
N LEU A 507 32.68 -22.83 9.94
CA LEU A 507 32.45 -23.17 8.54
C LEU A 507 31.12 -22.60 8.05
N GLY A 508 31.14 -21.94 6.89
CA GLY A 508 29.95 -21.61 6.11
C GLY A 508 29.99 -22.26 4.73
N LEU A 509 28.83 -22.59 4.18
CA LEU A 509 28.71 -23.23 2.87
C LEU A 509 27.68 -22.51 2.00
N TRP A 510 28.00 -22.38 0.72
CA TRP A 510 27.04 -21.98 -0.30
C TRP A 510 26.20 -23.16 -0.78
N LEU A 511 24.95 -22.87 -1.10
CA LEU A 511 24.04 -23.76 -1.80
C LEU A 511 23.02 -22.96 -2.63
N ALA A 512 22.28 -23.69 -3.45
CA ALA A 512 21.12 -23.21 -4.19
C ALA A 512 20.06 -24.32 -4.16
N VAL A 513 19.45 -24.55 -2.99
CA VAL A 513 18.60 -25.74 -2.74
C VAL A 513 17.35 -25.77 -3.62
N THR A 514 16.90 -24.61 -4.10
CA THR A 514 15.79 -24.47 -5.05
C THR A 514 16.16 -24.93 -6.46
N GLN A 515 17.44 -25.17 -6.76
CA GLN A 515 17.95 -25.48 -8.09
C GLN A 515 18.46 -26.92 -8.16
N VAL A 516 18.06 -27.62 -9.22
CA VAL A 516 18.48 -29.00 -9.50
C VAL A 516 19.00 -29.06 -10.92
N SER A 517 20.25 -29.47 -11.10
CA SER A 517 20.84 -29.67 -12.43
C SER A 517 20.28 -30.94 -13.09
N GLU A 518 20.23 -30.97 -14.43
CA GLU A 518 19.98 -32.20 -15.20
C GLU A 518 21.00 -33.31 -14.92
N HIS A 519 22.17 -32.97 -14.37
CA HIS A 519 23.22 -33.92 -13.97
C HIS A 519 23.07 -34.41 -12.52
N ALA A 520 22.10 -33.91 -11.76
CA ALA A 520 21.89 -34.32 -10.37
C ALA A 520 21.06 -35.63 -10.31
N PRO A 521 21.36 -36.55 -9.36
CA PRO A 521 20.59 -37.78 -9.19
C PRO A 521 19.09 -37.54 -9.02
N LEU A 522 18.71 -36.49 -8.28
CA LEU A 522 17.29 -36.14 -8.08
C LEU A 522 16.56 -35.87 -9.40
N PHE A 523 17.21 -35.29 -10.42
CA PHE A 523 16.58 -35.10 -11.72
C PHE A 523 16.36 -36.44 -12.45
N ALA A 524 17.33 -37.35 -12.40
CA ALA A 524 17.25 -38.63 -13.09
C ALA A 524 16.29 -39.61 -12.41
N GLU A 525 16.20 -39.57 -11.08
CA GLU A 525 15.50 -40.57 -10.26
C GLU A 525 14.14 -40.07 -9.75
N HIS A 526 13.96 -38.76 -9.57
CA HIS A 526 12.81 -38.15 -8.88
C HIS A 526 12.37 -36.83 -9.53
N SER A 527 12.24 -36.79 -10.85
CA SER A 527 11.80 -35.58 -11.57
C SER A 527 10.39 -35.12 -11.18
N GLU A 528 9.55 -36.01 -10.64
CA GLU A 528 8.25 -35.69 -10.07
C GLU A 528 8.32 -34.72 -8.87
N ALA A 529 9.48 -34.61 -8.22
CA ALA A 529 9.72 -33.68 -7.11
C ALA A 529 9.99 -32.23 -7.57
N LEU A 530 10.12 -32.00 -8.88
CA LEU A 530 10.34 -30.67 -9.45
C LEU A 530 9.01 -29.94 -9.65
N MET A 531 9.06 -28.61 -9.79
CA MET A 531 7.90 -27.85 -10.25
C MET A 531 7.62 -28.18 -11.72
N HIS A 532 6.34 -28.23 -12.10
CA HIS A 532 5.94 -28.56 -13.47
C HIS A 532 5.15 -27.43 -14.14
N ASN A 533 5.27 -27.29 -15.45
CA ASN A 533 4.38 -26.45 -16.25
C ASN A 533 2.99 -27.10 -16.33
N ALA A 534 2.01 -26.35 -16.82
CA ALA A 534 0.64 -26.86 -17.00
C ALA A 534 0.54 -28.08 -17.94
N ASP A 535 1.51 -28.29 -18.83
CA ASP A 535 1.60 -29.45 -19.71
C ASP A 535 2.29 -30.68 -19.08
N GLY A 536 2.72 -30.57 -17.82
CA GLY A 536 3.40 -31.63 -17.08
C GLY A 536 4.90 -31.72 -17.34
N SER A 537 5.50 -30.81 -18.10
CA SER A 537 6.96 -30.74 -18.26
C SER A 537 7.63 -30.03 -17.07
N PRO A 538 8.82 -30.43 -16.61
CA PRO A 538 9.53 -29.73 -15.54
C PRO A 538 9.83 -28.26 -15.89
N VAL A 539 9.68 -27.36 -14.92
CA VAL A 539 10.00 -25.94 -15.09
C VAL A 539 11.51 -25.77 -15.18
N VAL A 540 11.97 -25.35 -16.35
CA VAL A 540 13.38 -25.01 -16.61
C VAL A 540 13.65 -23.63 -16.00
N ALA A 541 14.45 -23.59 -14.94
CA ALA A 541 14.88 -22.35 -14.28
C ALA A 541 15.98 -21.63 -15.08
N SER A 542 16.86 -22.39 -15.74
CA SER A 542 17.82 -21.87 -16.71
C SER A 542 18.13 -22.95 -17.75
N GLU A 543 18.09 -22.56 -19.02
CA GLU A 543 18.49 -23.41 -20.15
C GLU A 543 19.99 -23.74 -20.13
N ARG A 544 20.78 -22.90 -19.46
CA ARG A 544 22.22 -23.11 -19.33
C ARG A 544 22.71 -22.54 -18.00
N TRP A 545 23.06 -23.44 -17.09
CA TRP A 545 23.75 -23.09 -15.87
C TRP A 545 25.07 -22.36 -16.15
N PHE A 546 25.30 -21.28 -15.41
CA PHE A 546 26.41 -20.36 -15.63
C PHE A 546 27.77 -21.02 -15.42
N TRP A 547 27.85 -21.98 -14.50
CA TRP A 547 29.08 -22.65 -14.09
C TRP A 547 29.16 -24.06 -14.67
N LYS A 548 30.37 -24.63 -14.71
CA LYS A 548 30.54 -26.03 -15.10
C LYS A 548 30.06 -26.94 -13.96
N PRO A 549 29.50 -28.12 -14.26
CA PRO A 549 29.07 -28.56 -15.58
C PRO A 549 27.87 -27.71 -16.06
N HIS A 550 27.95 -27.23 -17.29
CA HIS A 550 26.82 -26.54 -17.91
C HIS A 550 25.70 -27.54 -18.18
N GLY A 551 24.48 -27.03 -18.27
CA GLY A 551 23.30 -27.83 -18.55
C GLY A 551 22.04 -27.13 -18.11
N LYS A 552 20.90 -27.77 -18.30
CA LYS A 552 19.63 -27.27 -17.76
C LYS A 552 19.62 -27.35 -16.24
N THR A 553 18.94 -26.39 -15.64
CA THR A 553 18.59 -26.41 -14.22
C THR A 553 17.09 -26.24 -14.07
N PHE A 554 16.53 -26.91 -13.08
CA PHE A 554 15.10 -26.98 -12.80
C PHE A 554 14.84 -26.47 -11.38
N THR A 555 13.61 -26.02 -11.15
CA THR A 555 13.19 -25.59 -9.81
C THR A 555 12.60 -26.74 -9.03
N LEU A 556 13.11 -26.98 -7.83
CA LEU A 556 12.58 -27.98 -6.89
C LEU A 556 11.25 -27.49 -6.30
N ASP A 557 10.26 -28.38 -6.21
CA ASP A 557 8.99 -28.10 -5.54
C ASP A 557 9.06 -28.47 -4.05
N PRO A 558 9.12 -27.51 -3.11
CA PRO A 558 9.16 -27.83 -1.68
C PRO A 558 7.83 -28.34 -1.12
N THR A 559 6.74 -28.25 -1.86
CA THR A 559 5.41 -28.72 -1.45
C THR A 559 5.21 -30.20 -1.78
N HIS A 560 6.00 -30.75 -2.72
CA HIS A 560 6.04 -32.18 -2.98
C HIS A 560 6.77 -32.91 -1.84
N PRO A 561 6.28 -34.07 -1.32
CA PRO A 561 6.92 -34.79 -0.21
C PRO A 561 8.41 -35.09 -0.42
N LEU A 562 8.80 -35.48 -1.64
CA LEU A 562 10.21 -35.72 -1.98
C LEU A 562 11.04 -34.43 -2.04
N GLY A 563 10.45 -33.32 -2.47
CA GLY A 563 11.12 -32.03 -2.46
C GLY A 563 11.33 -31.52 -1.04
N ALA A 564 10.29 -31.55 -0.20
CA ALA A 564 10.39 -31.25 1.23
C ALA A 564 11.48 -32.09 1.91
N LYS A 565 11.52 -33.39 1.62
CA LYS A 565 12.57 -34.28 2.10
C LYS A 565 13.97 -33.88 1.63
N PHE A 566 14.14 -33.46 0.38
CA PHE A 566 15.43 -32.97 -0.12
C PHE A 566 15.91 -31.72 0.64
N TYR A 567 15.02 -30.78 0.97
CA TYR A 567 15.36 -29.63 1.83
C TYR A 567 15.81 -30.09 3.22
N GLU A 568 15.07 -31.02 3.84
CA GLU A 568 15.39 -31.54 5.17
C GLU A 568 16.74 -32.27 5.19
N ASP A 569 16.96 -33.16 4.22
CA ASP A 569 18.20 -33.93 4.09
C ASP A 569 19.40 -33.00 3.79
N THR A 570 19.21 -31.96 2.96
CA THR A 570 20.23 -30.92 2.75
C THR A 570 20.59 -30.22 4.06
N GLY A 571 19.59 -29.81 4.85
CA GLY A 571 19.82 -29.17 6.15
C GLY A 571 20.57 -30.07 7.14
N LYS A 572 20.18 -31.35 7.21
CA LYS A 572 20.88 -32.37 8.03
C LYS A 572 22.33 -32.54 7.60
N ALA A 573 22.58 -32.69 6.30
CA ALA A 573 23.93 -32.83 5.75
C ALA A 573 24.81 -31.62 6.10
N LEU A 574 24.32 -30.38 5.92
CA LEU A 574 25.07 -29.18 6.30
C LEU A 574 25.42 -29.17 7.79
N TRP A 575 24.47 -29.56 8.65
CA TRP A 575 24.71 -29.63 10.09
C TRP A 575 25.80 -30.64 10.44
N GLU A 576 25.74 -31.84 9.85
CA GLU A 576 26.71 -32.92 10.01
C GLU A 576 28.10 -32.55 9.47
N PHE A 577 28.17 -31.79 8.38
CA PHE A 577 29.41 -31.20 7.87
C PHE A 577 30.03 -30.16 8.82
N GLY A 578 29.33 -29.78 9.89
CA GLY A 578 29.77 -28.77 10.83
C GLY A 578 29.57 -27.34 10.32
N CYS A 579 28.70 -27.14 9.32
CA CYS A 579 28.34 -25.82 8.81
C CYS A 579 27.50 -25.05 9.85
N ARG A 580 27.77 -23.76 10.03
CA ARG A 580 27.05 -22.85 10.94
C ARG A 580 26.55 -21.58 10.25
N TYR A 581 26.78 -21.47 8.95
CA TYR A 581 26.29 -20.38 8.11
C TYR A 581 26.03 -20.89 6.69
N ALA A 582 24.79 -20.79 6.22
CA ALA A 582 24.42 -21.19 4.85
C ALA A 582 24.15 -19.95 4.00
N LYS A 583 24.86 -19.81 2.88
CA LYS A 583 24.50 -18.86 1.82
C LYS A 583 23.63 -19.59 0.80
N ASN A 584 22.34 -19.31 0.78
CA ASN A 584 21.39 -19.98 -0.10
C ASN A 584 20.92 -19.05 -1.23
N ASP A 585 21.48 -19.22 -2.43
CA ASP A 585 21.19 -18.38 -3.59
C ASP A 585 19.96 -18.87 -4.39
N PHE A 586 19.51 -18.07 -5.35
CA PHE A 586 18.47 -18.42 -6.34
C PHE A 586 17.09 -18.76 -5.76
N GLN A 587 16.74 -18.19 -4.61
CA GLN A 587 15.45 -18.42 -3.96
C GLN A 587 14.27 -17.86 -4.76
N THR A 588 14.48 -16.77 -5.51
CA THR A 588 13.45 -16.15 -6.35
C THR A 588 12.91 -17.06 -7.46
N ASN A 589 13.65 -18.12 -7.82
CA ASN A 589 13.26 -19.03 -8.89
C ASN A 589 12.02 -19.87 -8.54
N ILE A 590 11.67 -19.95 -7.25
CA ILE A 590 10.41 -20.57 -6.80
C ILE A 590 9.18 -19.75 -7.20
N MET A 591 9.34 -18.45 -7.44
CA MET A 591 8.26 -17.53 -7.78
C MET A 591 7.93 -17.50 -9.29
N HIS A 592 8.17 -18.61 -10.01
CA HIS A 592 8.01 -18.68 -11.45
C HIS A 592 6.53 -18.68 -11.86
N GLY A 593 6.13 -17.74 -12.72
CA GLY A 593 4.72 -17.42 -12.98
C GLY A 593 3.87 -18.50 -13.69
N SER A 594 4.49 -19.59 -14.15
CA SER A 594 3.83 -20.66 -14.91
C SER A 594 3.81 -22.02 -14.20
N ALA A 595 4.38 -22.09 -12.99
CA ALA A 595 4.82 -23.33 -12.38
C ALA A 595 3.78 -23.89 -11.40
N VAL A 596 3.20 -25.04 -11.74
CA VAL A 596 2.24 -25.77 -10.90
C VAL A 596 2.99 -26.48 -9.79
N LEU A 597 2.65 -26.15 -8.54
CA LEU A 597 3.11 -26.82 -7.35
C LEU A 597 2.25 -28.06 -7.05
N HIS A 598 2.82 -29.02 -6.32
CA HIS A 598 2.14 -30.20 -5.83
C HIS A 598 1.01 -29.84 -4.87
N ASP A 599 1.26 -28.93 -3.93
CA ASP A 599 0.21 -28.30 -3.14
C ASP A 599 -0.53 -27.29 -4.01
N LYS A 600 -1.80 -27.60 -4.29
CA LYS A 600 -2.67 -26.79 -5.14
C LYS A 600 -3.11 -25.49 -4.47
N ARG A 601 -2.80 -25.28 -3.20
CA ARG A 601 -3.18 -24.09 -2.43
C ARG A 601 -2.15 -22.97 -2.46
N ILE A 602 -0.99 -23.17 -3.10
CA ILE A 602 0.13 -22.22 -3.13
C ILE A 602 0.47 -21.84 -4.57
#